data_AF-A0A2E8Q755-F1
#
_entry.id   AF-A0A2E8Q755-F1
#
_cell.length_a   1.000
_cell.length_b   1.000
_cell.length_c   1.000
_cell.angle_alpha   90.00
_cell.angle_beta   90.00
_cell.angle_gamma   90.00
#
_symmetry.space_group_name_H-M   'P 1'
#
loop_
_entity.id
_entity.type
_entity.pdbx_description
1 polymer ?
#
loop_
_entity_poly.entity_id
_entity_poly.type
_entity_poly.pdbx_seq_one_letter_code
_entity_poly.pdbx_strand_id
1 'polypeptide(L)'
;MTILVFSLVLLAAALHAIWNAVIKGTGDKTIAIGLVALGHMVLGLIGAAFLPLPDIRVIPFIIASTIIHWGYYYGLTTAYRFGDLSLIYPVARGISPVIVAFFAFFWIDERLTLLELGGVLLISTGILF
;
A
#
# COMPACT_ATOMS: atom_id res chain seq x y z
N MET A 1 -10.45 -10.72 15.95
CA MET A 1 -9.00 -10.60 15.65
C MET A 1 -8.21 -11.00 16.89
N THR A 2 -7.14 -11.79 16.79
CA THR A 2 -6.35 -12.18 17.98
C THR A 2 -5.41 -11.06 18.39
N ILE A 3 -4.97 -11.05 19.66
CA ILE A 3 -4.00 -10.05 20.16
C ILE A 3 -2.71 -10.05 19.35
N LEU A 4 -2.25 -11.22 18.91
CA LEU A 4 -1.07 -11.37 18.07
C LEU A 4 -1.26 -10.65 16.72
N VAL A 5 -2.36 -10.93 16.02
CA VAL A 5 -2.65 -10.28 14.73
C VAL A 5 -2.78 -8.78 14.89
N PHE A 6 -3.45 -8.33 15.95
CA PHE A 6 -3.57 -6.90 16.26
C PHE A 6 -2.20 -6.23 16.47
N SER A 7 -1.33 -6.83 17.29
CA SER A 7 0.03 -6.33 17.53
C SER A 7 0.87 -6.30 16.25
N LEU A 8 0.74 -7.31 15.38
CA LEU A 8 1.43 -7.35 14.10
C LEU A 8 0.95 -6.24 13.15
N VAL A 9 -0.35 -5.96 13.12
CA VAL A 9 -0.91 -4.85 12.33
C VAL A 9 -0.38 -3.50 12.82
N LEU A 10 -0.33 -3.28 14.13
CA LEU A 10 0.25 -2.05 14.70
C LEU A 10 1.75 -1.91 14.41
N LEU A 11 2.50 -3.01 14.53
CA LEU A 11 3.93 -3.02 14.16
C LEU A 11 4.11 -2.70 12.68
N ALA A 12 3.31 -3.30 11.80
CA ALA A 12 3.32 -3.00 10.37
C ALA A 12 3.03 -1.52 10.09
N ALA A 13 2.05 -0.92 10.79
CA ALA A 13 1.75 0.50 10.67
C ALA A 13 2.92 1.39 11.14
N ALA A 14 3.57 1.05 12.25
CA ALA A 14 4.74 1.77 12.75
C ALA A 14 5.93 1.68 11.78
N LEU A 15 6.24 0.47 11.31
CA LEU A 15 7.26 0.27 10.27
C LEU A 15 6.90 1.06 9.01
N HIS A 16 5.62 1.09 8.62
CA HIS A 16 5.13 1.86 7.48
C HIS A 16 5.44 3.35 7.62
N ALA A 17 5.13 3.93 8.78
CA ALA A 17 5.42 5.33 9.06
C ALA A 17 6.93 5.62 9.04
N ILE A 18 7.75 4.73 9.61
CA ILE A 18 9.21 4.87 9.68
C ILE A 18 9.82 4.89 8.27
N TRP A 19 9.51 3.92 7.40
CA TRP A 19 10.16 3.92 6.07
C TRP A 19 9.72 5.11 5.22
N ASN A 20 8.47 5.58 5.31
CA ASN A 20 8.04 6.81 4.62
C ASN A 20 8.79 8.05 5.15
N ALA A 21 9.04 8.12 6.47
CA ALA A 21 9.84 9.20 7.05
C ALA A 21 11.29 9.17 6.55
N VAL A 22 11.90 7.98 6.46
CA VAL A 22 13.25 7.79 5.90
C VAL A 22 13.30 8.23 4.44
N ILE A 23 12.37 7.77 3.58
CA ILE A 23 12.34 8.16 2.16
C ILE A 23 12.16 9.67 1.99
N LYS A 24 11.35 10.32 2.82
CA LYS A 24 11.15 11.78 2.75
C LYS A 24 12.47 12.55 2.86
N GLY A 25 13.44 12.04 3.60
CA GLY A 25 14.78 12.64 3.76
C GLY A 25 15.78 12.31 2.65
N THR A 26 15.42 11.48 1.67
CA THR A 26 16.32 11.08 0.58
C THR A 26 16.28 12.04 -0.60
N GLY A 27 17.41 12.23 -1.29
CA GLY A 27 17.52 13.11 -2.45
C GLY A 27 16.75 12.60 -3.66
N ASP A 28 17.09 11.38 -4.14
CA ASP A 28 16.39 10.74 -5.25
C ASP A 28 15.34 9.73 -4.76
N LYS A 29 14.08 10.14 -4.78
CA LYS A 29 12.94 9.32 -4.37
C LYS A 29 12.73 8.09 -5.25
N THR A 30 13.14 8.14 -6.51
CA THR A 30 13.01 7.01 -7.45
C THR A 30 13.92 5.88 -7.03
N ILE A 31 15.19 6.21 -6.75
CA ILE A 31 16.17 5.24 -6.25
C ILE A 31 15.74 4.72 -4.88
N ALA A 32 15.27 5.58 -3.98
CA ALA A 32 14.82 5.18 -2.66
C ALA A 32 13.65 4.18 -2.71
N ILE A 33 12.64 4.44 -3.53
CA ILE A 33 11.50 3.52 -3.73
C ILE A 33 11.97 2.21 -4.38
N GLY A 34 12.89 2.27 -5.36
CA GLY A 34 13.47 1.09 -5.98
C GLY A 34 14.23 0.20 -5.00
N LEU A 35 15.02 0.79 -4.10
CA LEU A 35 15.72 0.05 -3.03
C LEU A 35 14.75 -0.61 -2.05
N VAL A 36 13.66 0.07 -1.70
CA VAL A 36 12.59 -0.52 -0.88
C VAL A 36 11.93 -1.71 -1.60
N ALA A 37 11.64 -1.58 -2.89
CA ALA A 37 11.10 -2.68 -3.70
C ALA A 37 12.07 -3.89 -3.77
N LEU A 38 13.38 -3.64 -3.90
CA LEU A 38 14.40 -4.69 -3.84
C LEU A 38 14.43 -5.39 -2.47
N GLY A 39 14.27 -4.64 -1.38
CA GLY A 39 14.15 -5.22 -0.03
C GLY A 39 12.98 -6.21 0.07
N HIS A 40 11.82 -5.86 -0.49
CA HIS A 40 10.67 -6.76 -0.56
C HIS A 40 10.97 -8.01 -1.40
N MET A 41 11.67 -7.86 -2.53
CA MET A 41 12.05 -8.98 -3.40
C MET A 41 12.92 -10.00 -2.66
N VAL A 42 13.91 -9.56 -1.89
CA VAL A 42 14.78 -10.45 -1.10
C VAL A 42 13.97 -11.30 -0.12
N LEU A 43 13.05 -10.66 0.62
CA LEU A 43 12.17 -11.39 1.55
C LEU A 43 11.23 -12.35 0.81
N GLY A 44 10.73 -11.96 -0.36
CA GLY A 44 9.92 -12.82 -1.22
C GLY A 44 10.68 -14.05 -1.71
N LEU A 45 11.95 -13.89 -2.11
CA LEU A 45 12.82 -15.00 -2.54
C LEU A 45 13.15 -15.95 -1.39
N ILE A 46 13.41 -15.43 -0.19
CA ILE A 46 13.56 -16.25 1.02
C ILE A 46 12.27 -17.04 1.25
N GLY A 47 11.10 -16.39 1.19
CA GLY A 47 9.81 -17.06 1.29
C GLY A 47 9.65 -18.17 0.26
N ALA A 48 9.96 -17.91 -1.01
CA ALA A 48 9.85 -18.89 -2.10
C ALA A 48 10.84 -20.08 -1.96
N ALA A 49 11.97 -19.88 -1.28
CA ALA A 49 12.95 -20.94 -1.04
C ALA A 49 12.55 -21.87 0.12
N PHE A 50 11.85 -21.37 1.14
CA PHE A 50 11.53 -22.11 2.36
C PHE A 50 10.05 -22.49 2.51
N LEU A 51 9.14 -21.88 1.77
CA LEU A 51 7.70 -22.15 1.82
C LEU A 51 7.21 -22.86 0.55
N PRO A 52 6.11 -23.62 0.65
CA PRO A 52 5.45 -24.17 -0.54
C PRO A 52 5.11 -23.06 -1.54
N LEU A 53 5.48 -23.26 -2.80
CA LEU A 53 5.12 -22.33 -3.86
C LEU A 53 3.60 -22.27 -4.03
N PRO A 54 3.05 -21.09 -4.35
CA PRO A 54 1.61 -20.94 -4.53
C PRO A 54 1.15 -21.67 -5.79
N ASP A 55 -0.15 -22.00 -5.84
CA ASP A 55 -0.79 -22.65 -6.98
C ASP A 55 -0.61 -21.82 -8.26
N ILE A 56 -0.34 -22.47 -9.40
CA ILE A 56 -0.14 -21.80 -10.69
C ILE A 56 -1.29 -20.85 -11.07
N ARG A 57 -2.50 -21.12 -10.57
CA ARG A 57 -3.70 -20.28 -10.75
C ARG A 57 -3.56 -18.87 -10.17
N VAL A 58 -2.57 -18.61 -9.30
CA VAL A 58 -2.32 -17.26 -8.78
C VAL A 58 -1.51 -16.38 -9.74
N ILE A 59 -0.86 -16.96 -10.75
CA ILE A 59 0.03 -16.23 -11.68
C ILE A 59 -0.67 -15.03 -12.35
N PRO A 60 -1.91 -15.15 -12.88
CA PRO A 60 -2.61 -14.01 -13.45
C PRO A 60 -2.76 -12.83 -12.49
N PHE A 61 -2.98 -13.11 -11.19
CA PHE A 61 -3.09 -12.08 -10.16
C PHE A 61 -1.73 -11.45 -9.82
N ILE A 62 -0.65 -12.23 -9.83
CA ILE A 62 0.71 -11.70 -9.66
C ILE A 62 1.05 -10.74 -10.81
N ILE A 63 0.75 -11.12 -12.05
CA ILE A 63 0.98 -10.28 -13.23
C ILE A 63 0.14 -9.01 -13.16
N ALA A 64 -1.17 -9.14 -12.91
CA ALA A 64 -2.07 -8.00 -12.78
C ALA A 64 -1.62 -7.04 -11.68
N SER A 65 -1.29 -7.56 -10.49
CA SER A 65 -0.77 -6.76 -9.38
C SER A 65 0.52 -6.04 -9.75
N THR A 66 1.44 -6.71 -10.44
CA THR A 66 2.70 -6.10 -10.90
C THR A 66 2.44 -4.91 -11.83
N ILE A 67 1.56 -5.08 -12.82
CA ILE A 67 1.21 -4.02 -13.77
C ILE A 67 0.55 -2.83 -13.04
N ILE A 68 -0.40 -3.09 -12.15
CA ILE A 68 -1.10 -2.06 -11.39
C ILE A 68 -0.12 -1.28 -10.50
N HIS A 69 0.77 -1.97 -9.79
CA HIS A 69 1.75 -1.31 -8.92
C HIS A 69 2.77 -0.50 -9.71
N TRP A 70 3.23 -0.98 -10.87
CA TRP A 70 4.09 -0.20 -11.76
C TRP A 70 3.40 1.06 -12.26
N GLY A 71 2.14 0.96 -12.71
CA GLY A 71 1.34 2.11 -13.09
C GLY A 71 1.16 3.11 -11.95
N TYR A 72 0.91 2.62 -10.74
CA TYR A 72 0.83 3.44 -9.52
C TYR A 72 2.15 4.18 -9.24
N TYR A 73 3.30 3.49 -9.24
CA TYR A 73 4.59 4.14 -8.97
C TYR A 73 4.95 5.15 -10.06
N TYR A 74 4.67 4.84 -11.32
CA TYR A 74 4.85 5.79 -12.43
C TYR A 74 3.99 7.05 -12.25
N GLY A 75 2.70 6.87 -11.95
CA GLY A 75 1.78 7.99 -11.71
C GLY A 75 2.19 8.82 -10.50
N LEU A 76 2.59 8.17 -9.41
CA LEU A 76 3.01 8.83 -8.16
C LEU A 76 4.29 9.64 -8.36
N THR A 77 5.32 9.06 -8.98
CA THR A 77 6.59 9.76 -9.25
C THR A 77 6.39 10.91 -10.23
N THR A 78 5.51 10.74 -11.22
CA THR A 78 5.10 11.82 -12.14
C THR A 78 4.39 12.94 -11.39
N ALA A 79 3.41 12.63 -10.53
CA ALA A 79 2.67 13.62 -9.75
C ALA A 79 3.58 14.46 -8.84
N TYR A 80 4.60 13.85 -8.22
CA TYR A 80 5.60 14.57 -7.42
C TYR A 80 6.48 15.54 -8.22
N ARG A 81 6.47 15.51 -9.56
CA ARG A 81 7.12 16.52 -10.39
C ARG A 81 6.25 17.77 -10.59
N PHE A 82 4.94 17.64 -10.37
CA PHE A 82 3.95 18.70 -10.62
C PHE A 82 3.42 19.36 -9.34
N GLY A 83 3.74 18.83 -8.16
CA GLY A 83 3.29 19.39 -6.89
C GLY A 83 4.14 18.93 -5.71
N ASP A 84 4.03 19.68 -4.60
CA ASP A 84 4.78 19.38 -3.39
C ASP A 84 4.38 18.04 -2.77
N LEU A 85 5.35 17.41 -2.11
CA LEU A 85 5.13 16.18 -1.37
C LEU A 85 3.99 16.33 -0.34
N SER A 86 3.89 17.48 0.32
CA SER A 86 2.85 17.78 1.32
C SER A 86 1.44 17.88 0.74
N LEU A 87 1.28 18.00 -0.58
CA LEU A 87 -0.02 18.01 -1.24
C LEU A 87 -0.32 16.65 -1.90
N ILE A 88 0.60 16.16 -2.72
CA ILE A 88 0.41 14.93 -3.49
C ILE A 88 0.30 13.71 -2.57
N TYR A 89 1.08 13.67 -1.48
CA TYR A 89 1.08 12.53 -0.57
C TYR A 89 -0.25 12.35 0.18
N PRO A 90 -0.83 13.40 0.83
CA PRO A 90 -2.18 13.34 1.37
C PRO A 90 -3.24 12.87 0.38
N VAL A 91 -3.24 13.40 -0.85
CA VAL A 91 -4.24 13.03 -1.86
C VAL A 91 -4.12 11.54 -2.23
N ALA A 92 -2.91 11.07 -2.56
CA ALA A 92 -2.68 9.69 -2.93
C ALA A 92 -3.05 8.70 -1.82
N ARG A 93 -2.71 9.03 -0.56
CA ARG A 93 -2.96 8.15 0.59
C ARG A 93 -4.39 8.24 1.11
N GLY A 94 -4.97 9.43 1.14
CA GLY A 94 -6.30 9.68 1.70
C GLY A 94 -7.42 9.11 0.86
N ILE A 95 -7.27 9.06 -0.47
CA ILE A 95 -8.28 8.45 -1.35
C ILE A 95 -8.21 6.91 -1.38
N SER A 96 -7.05 6.33 -1.05
CA SER A 96 -6.80 4.89 -1.17
C SER A 96 -7.80 4.01 -0.38
N PRO A 97 -8.12 4.29 0.90
CA PRO A 97 -9.10 3.50 1.65
C PRO A 97 -10.49 3.49 1.02
N VAL A 98 -10.95 4.63 0.50
CA VAL A 98 -12.25 4.74 -0.18
C VAL A 98 -12.27 3.91 -1.47
N ILE A 99 -11.22 4.00 -2.27
CA ILE A 99 -11.09 3.21 -3.51
C ILE A 99 -11.11 1.71 -3.19
N VAL A 100 -10.34 1.28 -2.18
CA VAL A 100 -10.30 -0.13 -1.77
C VAL A 100 -11.67 -0.60 -1.28
N ALA A 101 -12.34 0.17 -0.41
CA ALA A 101 -13.68 -0.17 0.07
C ALA A 101 -14.70 -0.25 -1.06
N PHE A 102 -14.63 0.67 -2.03
CA PHE A 102 -15.48 0.65 -3.23
C PHE A 102 -15.29 -0.64 -4.03
N PHE A 103 -14.05 -0.98 -4.39
CA PHE A 103 -13.79 -2.20 -5.17
C PHE A 103 -14.08 -3.49 -4.38
N ALA A 104 -13.81 -3.52 -3.07
CA ALA A 104 -14.14 -4.66 -2.22
C ALA A 104 -15.65 -4.95 -2.20
N PHE A 105 -16.47 -3.90 -2.12
CA PHE A 105 -17.92 -4.02 -2.20
C PHE A 105 -18.40 -4.61 -3.53
N PHE A 106 -17.88 -4.12 -4.66
CA PHE A 106 -18.34 -4.56 -5.99
C PHE A 106 -17.76 -5.91 -6.44
N TRP A 107 -16.52 -6.22 -6.07
CA TRP A 107 -15.77 -7.35 -6.63
C TRP A 107 -15.66 -8.55 -5.70
N ILE A 108 -15.68 -8.31 -4.38
CA ILE A 108 -15.48 -9.35 -3.35
C ILE A 108 -16.78 -9.53 -2.52
N ASP A 109 -17.84 -8.77 -2.83
CA ASP A 109 -19.11 -8.74 -2.10
C ASP A 109 -18.94 -8.42 -0.60
N GLU A 110 -17.90 -7.64 -0.27
CA GLU A 110 -17.63 -7.23 1.10
C GLU A 110 -18.58 -6.11 1.53
N ARG A 111 -19.39 -6.36 2.57
CA ARG A 111 -20.38 -5.41 3.08
C ARG A 111 -19.93 -4.82 4.40
N LEU A 112 -19.42 -3.60 4.34
CA LEU A 112 -19.06 -2.82 5.53
C LEU A 112 -20.32 -2.39 6.29
N THR A 113 -20.27 -2.49 7.61
CA THR A 113 -21.22 -1.85 8.52
C THR A 113 -21.13 -0.32 8.42
N LEU A 114 -22.16 0.38 8.90
CA LEU A 114 -22.14 1.84 8.97
C LEU A 114 -20.97 2.38 9.80
N LEU A 115 -20.56 1.65 10.84
CA LEU A 115 -19.42 2.03 11.68
C LEU A 115 -18.10 1.92 10.93
N GLU A 116 -17.89 0.82 10.18
CA GLU A 116 -16.69 0.60 9.38
C GLU A 116 -16.60 1.61 8.23
N LEU A 117 -17.72 1.89 7.55
CA LEU A 117 -17.80 2.95 6.54
C LEU A 117 -17.47 4.32 7.14
N GLY A 118 -18.01 4.62 8.32
CA GLY A 118 -17.67 5.83 9.08
C GLY A 118 -16.17 5.91 9.39
N GLY A 119 -15.55 4.79 9.77
CA GLY A 119 -14.11 4.70 10.00
C GLY A 119 -13.27 4.96 8.74
N VAL A 120 -13.66 4.37 7.60
CA VAL A 120 -13.01 4.61 6.30
C VAL A 120 -13.07 6.10 5.93
N LEU A 121 -14.26 6.71 6.01
CA LEU A 121 -14.45 8.12 5.70
C LEU A 121 -13.70 9.04 6.66
N LEU A 122 -13.69 8.74 7.95
CA LEU A 122 -12.97 9.51 8.97
C LEU A 122 -11.46 9.49 8.73
N ILE A 123 -10.88 8.31 8.46
CA ILE A 123 -9.43 8.19 8.18
C ILE A 123 -9.09 8.89 6.86
N SER A 124 -9.89 8.67 5.82
CA SER A 124 -9.66 9.31 4.51
C SER A 124 -9.74 10.83 4.58
N THR A 125 -10.75 11.38 5.24
CA THR A 125 -10.87 12.84 5.42
C THR A 125 -9.75 13.40 6.29
N GLY A 126 -9.39 12.75 7.39
CA GLY A 126 -8.29 13.19 8.26
C GLY A 126 -6.90 13.07 7.63
N ILE A 127 -6.73 12.29 6.55
CA ILE A 127 -5.50 12.29 5.76
C ILE A 127 -5.52 13.41 4.71
N LEU A 128 -6.68 13.72 4.13
CA LEU A 128 -6.82 14.70 3.04
C LEU A 128 -6.76 16.15 3.50
N PHE A 129 -7.23 16.45 4.71
CA PHE A 129 -7.39 17.80 5.26
C PHE A 129 -6.66 17.94 6.59
#